data_AF-A0A847I0K6-F1
#
_entry.id   AF-A0A847I0K6-F1
#
_cell.length_a   1.000
_cell.length_b   1.000
_cell.length_c   1.000
_cell.angle_alpha   90.00
_cell.angle_beta   90.00
_cell.angle_gamma   90.00
#
_symmetry.space_group_name_H-M   'P 1'
#
loop_
_entity.id
_entity.type
_entity.pdbx_description
1 polymer ?
#
loop_
_entity_poly.entity_id
_entity_poly.type
_entity_poly.pdbx_seq_one_letter_code
_entity_poly.pdbx_strand_id
1 'polypeptide(L)' 'MRAAINRLPLPLREVLAMRLQSELSYAEIAAVLQLPLSTVRSRLHEAIRRLRRDLVAEDES' A
#
# COMPACT_ATOMS: atom_id res chain seq x y z
N MET A 1 -0.13 -7.09 -11.87
CA MET A 1 -0.22 -5.85 -11.04
C MET A 1 -1.61 -5.56 -10.42
N ARG A 2 -2.69 -5.34 -11.19
CA ARG A 2 -4.03 -5.01 -10.62
C ARG A 2 -4.58 -6.12 -9.70
N ALA A 3 -4.39 -7.38 -10.08
CA ALA A 3 -4.78 -8.55 -9.27
C ALA A 3 -4.02 -8.62 -7.93
N ALA A 4 -2.70 -8.41 -7.94
CA ALA A 4 -1.88 -8.36 -6.73
C ALA A 4 -2.32 -7.26 -5.74
N ILE A 5 -2.70 -6.08 -6.24
CA ILE A 5 -3.26 -5.00 -5.39
C ILE A 5 -4.59 -5.43 -4.76
N ASN A 6 -5.44 -6.15 -5.50
CA ASN A 6 -6.71 -6.67 -4.98
C ASN A 6 -6.53 -7.78 -3.93
N ARG A 7 -5.37 -8.45 -3.88
CA ARG A 7 -5.03 -9.43 -2.85
C ARG A 7 -4.48 -8.80 -1.56
N LEU A 8 -4.10 -7.52 -1.58
CA LEU A 8 -3.68 -6.82 -0.37
C LEU A 8 -4.85 -6.70 0.63
N PRO A 9 -4.63 -6.90 1.94
CA PRO A 9 -5.57 -6.51 2.96
C PRO A 9 -6.03 -5.06 2.80
N LEU A 10 -7.30 -4.79 3.11
CA LEU A 10 -7.92 -3.47 2.92
C LEU A 10 -7.07 -2.31 3.47
N PRO A 11 -6.50 -2.38 4.71
CA PRO A 11 -5.72 -1.27 5.26
C PRO A 11 -4.43 -0.96 4.49
N LEU A 12 -3.85 -1.96 3.81
CA LEU A 12 -2.64 -1.80 3.00
C LEU A 12 -3.00 -1.24 1.61
N ARG A 13 -4.12 -1.70 1.06
CA ARG A 13 -4.63 -1.25 -0.23
C ARG A 13 -5.05 0.23 -0.19
N GLU A 14 -5.69 0.64 0.90
CA GLU A 14 -6.18 2.00 1.09
C GLU A 14 -5.05 3.04 1.11
N VAL A 15 -4.03 2.84 1.96
CA VAL A 15 -2.85 3.74 2.01
C VAL A 15 -2.12 3.79 0.68
N LEU A 16 -2.03 2.65 -0.03
CA LEU A 16 -1.36 2.57 -1.32
C LEU A 16 -2.18 3.29 -2.41
N ALA A 17 -3.50 3.13 -2.42
CA ALA A 17 -4.38 3.79 -3.38
C ALA A 17 -4.30 5.31 -3.24
N MET A 18 -4.35 5.83 -2.00
CA MET A 18 -4.21 7.26 -1.75
C MET A 18 -2.85 7.81 -2.19
N ARG A 19 -1.78 7.05 -1.97
CA ARG A 19 -0.43 7.44 -2.41
C ARG A 19 -0.30 7.47 -3.94
N LEU A 20 -0.94 6.53 -4.64
CA LEU A 20 -0.82 6.39 -6.10
C LEU A 20 -1.80 7.27 -6.89
N GLN A 21 -3.01 7.48 -6.37
CA GLN A 21 -4.08 8.20 -7.08
C GLN A 21 -4.15 9.69 -6.73
N SER A 22 -3.76 10.05 -5.51
CA SER A 22 -3.93 11.41 -4.99
C SER A 22 -2.60 12.11 -4.73
N GLU A 23 -1.47 11.47 -5.05
CA GLU A 23 -0.09 11.93 -4.79
C GLU A 23 0.17 12.44 -3.36
N LEU A 24 -0.71 12.08 -2.41
CA LEU A 24 -0.66 12.60 -1.05
C LEU A 24 0.65 12.22 -0.38
N SER A 25 1.19 13.16 0.38
CA SER A 25 2.26 12.92 1.33
C SER A 25 1.81 11.94 2.41
N TYR A 26 2.76 11.29 3.07
CA TYR A 26 2.44 10.36 4.16
C TYR A 26 1.72 11.05 5.32
N ALA A 27 1.98 12.35 5.53
CA ALA A 27 1.32 13.16 6.54
C ALA A 27 -0.14 13.44 6.18
N GLU A 28 -0.45 13.75 4.92
CA GLU A 28 -1.83 13.94 4.47
C GLU A 28 -2.63 12.63 4.52
N ILE A 29 -2.03 11.51 4.13
CA ILE A 29 -2.66 10.19 4.28
C ILE A 29 -2.95 9.89 5.75
N ALA A 30 -2.00 10.19 6.64
CA ALA A 30 -2.17 10.02 8.09
C ALA A 30 -3.33 10.88 8.63
N ALA A 31 -3.42 12.14 8.20
CA ALA A 31 -4.50 13.05 8.58
C ALA A 31 -5.87 12.58 8.05
N VAL A 32 -5.96 12.17 6.79
CA VAL A 32 -7.23 11.72 6.18
C VAL A 32 -7.72 10.43 6.83
N LEU A 33 -6.83 9.48 7.09
CA LEU A 33 -7.20 8.19 7.70
C LEU A 33 -7.29 8.24 9.23
N GLN A 34 -6.95 9.38 9.86
CA GLN A 34 -6.88 9.53 11.32
C GLN A 34 -5.95 8.48 11.95
N LEU A 35 -4.78 8.27 11.34
CA LEU A 35 -3.77 7.30 11.78
C LEU A 35 -2.46 7.98 12.14
N PRO A 36 -1.63 7.36 13.00
CA PRO A 36 -0.25 7.81 13.19
C PRO A 36 0.55 7.75 11.88
N LEU A 37 1.43 8.74 11.66
CA LEU A 37 2.35 8.75 10.52
C LEU A 37 3.23 7.49 10.45
N SER A 38 3.62 6.97 11.61
CA SER A 38 4.38 5.72 11.74
C SER A 38 3.59 4.52 11.20
N THR A 39 2.28 4.48 11.44
CA THR A 39 1.37 3.44 10.93
C THR A 39 1.21 3.54 9.41
N VAL A 40 1.09 4.75 8.86
CA VAL A 40 1.04 4.92 7.39
C VAL A 40 2.33 4.43 6.74
N ARG A 41 3.50 4.80 7.31
CA ARG A 41 4.81 4.34 6.83
C ARG A 41 4.92 2.81 6.86
N SER A 42 4.56 2.17 7.97
CA SER A 42 4.66 0.71 8.10
C SER A 42 3.69 -0.01 7.16
N ARG A 43 2.46 0.49 6.98
CA ARG A 43 1.49 -0.07 6.03
C ARG A 43 1.96 0.06 4.58
N LEU A 44 2.49 1.21 4.18
CA LEU A 44 3.04 1.39 2.82
C LEU A 44 4.23 0.46 2.56
N HIS A 45 5.13 0.35 3.52
CA HIS A 45 6.27 -0.57 3.41
C HIS A 45 5.81 -2.03 3.26
N GLU A 46 4.86 -2.48 4.07
CA GLU A 46 4.33 -3.84 3.99
C GLU A 46 3.52 -4.08 2.71
N ALA A 47 2.76 -3.09 2.22
CA ALA A 47 2.07 -3.17 0.93
C ALA A 47 3.05 -3.42 -0.22
N ILE A 48 4.13 -2.63 -0.30
CA ILE A 48 5.16 -2.76 -1.34
C ILE A 48 5.87 -4.12 -1.23
N ARG A 49 6.22 -4.56 -0.01
CA ARG A 49 6.86 -5.86 0.21
C ARG A 49 5.98 -7.03 -0.25
N ARG A 50 4.67 -6.97 -0.02
CA ARG A 50 3.72 -8.00 -0.51
C ARG A 50 3.61 -7.98 -2.03
N LEU A 51 3.43 -6.79 -2.63
CA LEU A 51 3.34 -6.68 -4.09
C LEU A 51 4.60 -7.21 -4.79
N ARG A 52 5.79 -6.92 -4.25
CA ARG A 52 7.04 -7.47 -4.78
C ARG A 52 7.06 -8.99 -4.73
N ARG A 53 6.64 -9.60 -3.63
CA ARG A 53 6.57 -11.07 -3.50
C ARG A 53 5.59 -11.68 -4.50
N ASP A 54 4.40 -11.09 -4.62
CA ASP A 54 3.37 -11.56 -5.54
C ASP A 54 3.81 -11.44 -7.01
N LEU A 55 4.50 -10.36 -7.38
CA LEU A 55 4.97 -10.15 -8.76
C LEU A 55 6.12 -11.10 -9.10
N VAL A 56 7.08 -11.30 -8.18
CA VAL A 56 8.17 -12.28 -8.38
C VAL A 56 7.62 -13.70 -8.49
N ALA A 57 6.59 -14.05 -7.71
CA ALA A 57 5.95 -15.36 -7.81
C ALA A 57 5.15 -15.55 -9.11
N GLU A 58 4.60 -14.47 -9.69
CA GLU A 58 3.93 -14.47 -11.00
C GLU A 58 4.94 -14.61 -12.17
N ASP A 59 6.19 -14.15 -12.02
CA ASP A 59 7.24 -14.26 -13.05
C ASP A 59 7.92 -15.65 -13.08
N GLU A 60 7.88 -16.40 -11.97
CA GLU A 60 8.42 -17.77 -11.86
C GLU A 60 7.40 -18.88 -12.17
N SER A 61 6.13 -18.52 -12.46
CA SER A 61 5.03 -19.46 -12.78
C SER A 61 4.66 -19.42 -14.25
#